data_AF-A0A1E4ITL4-F1
#
_entry.id   AF-A0A1E4ITL4-F1
#
_cell.length_a   1.000
_cell.length_b   1.000
_cell.length_c   1.000
_cell.angle_alpha   90.00
_cell.angle_beta   90.00
_cell.angle_gamma   90.00
#
_symmetry.space_group_name_H-M   'P 1'
#
loop_
_entity.id
_entity.type
_entity.pdbx_description
1 polymer ?
#
loop_
_entity_poly.entity_id
_entity_poly.type
_entity_poly.pdbx_seq_one_letter_code
_entity_poly.pdbx_strand_id
1 'polypeptide(L)'
;MQSEPVEGVRIDIAFIVEPSFYYGPSSHISPEQWRNLREPLYQPAIPGAEQGFVLSADCVGHEEELHRHYRDLLAKAAQRGKNIADTIHFWNRPVVHAPGSFLLSFPWHDRFSEGRAFIESLTAGMPGEVFSDYEQGWFFDLRLHDGMLYLRDDDPDEGKTFHNLRFAYAPVRAQVETVLARVERLIARLADEFGRDYWTDGN
;
A
#
# COMPACT_ATOMS: atom_id res chain seq x y z
N MET A 1 11.16 -9.87 24.99
CA MET A 1 11.86 -10.03 23.70
C MET A 1 12.53 -8.69 23.37
N GLN A 2 13.81 -8.69 22.99
CA GLN A 2 14.53 -7.45 22.63
C GLN A 2 14.17 -7.06 21.20
N SER A 3 13.96 -5.76 20.93
CA SER A 3 13.67 -5.28 19.57
C SER A 3 14.93 -5.14 18.71
N GLU A 4 14.84 -5.62 17.46
CA GLU A 4 15.94 -5.62 16.49
C GLU A 4 16.14 -4.22 15.89
N PRO A 5 17.36 -3.66 15.88
CA PRO A 5 17.61 -2.37 15.26
C PRO A 5 17.58 -2.46 13.73
N VAL A 6 16.90 -1.50 13.10
CA VAL A 6 16.87 -1.36 11.63
C VAL A 6 17.30 0.05 11.23
N GLU A 7 18.17 0.14 10.22
CA GLU A 7 18.67 1.41 9.68
C GLU A 7 18.08 1.69 8.30
N GLY A 8 18.10 2.97 7.91
CA GLY A 8 17.66 3.38 6.58
C GLY A 8 16.17 3.18 6.30
N VAL A 9 15.34 3.15 7.35
CA VAL A 9 13.88 2.96 7.25
C VAL A 9 13.24 4.07 6.42
N ARG A 10 12.39 3.66 5.49
CA ARG A 10 11.60 4.50 4.61
C ARG A 10 10.12 4.17 4.74
N ILE A 11 9.30 5.20 4.59
CA ILE A 11 7.85 5.10 4.51
C ILE A 11 7.38 5.48 3.11
N ASP A 12 6.37 4.79 2.60
CA ASP A 12 5.77 5.11 1.31
C ASP A 12 4.33 4.58 1.23
N ILE A 13 3.66 4.87 0.12
CA ILE A 13 2.41 4.25 -0.30
C ILE A 13 2.70 3.39 -1.54
N ALA A 14 2.26 2.14 -1.51
CA ALA A 14 2.32 1.22 -2.65
C ALA A 14 0.98 1.22 -3.39
N PHE A 15 1.02 1.43 -4.71
CA PHE A 15 -0.12 1.32 -5.61
C PHE A 15 -0.18 -0.08 -6.21
N ILE A 16 -1.35 -0.71 -6.18
CA ILE A 16 -1.53 -2.03 -6.79
C ILE A 16 -1.52 -1.93 -8.32
N VAL A 17 -0.71 -2.78 -8.96
CA VAL A 17 -0.59 -2.91 -10.42
C VAL A 17 -0.57 -4.39 -10.85
N GLU A 18 -1.62 -5.12 -10.47
CA GLU A 18 -1.76 -6.56 -10.74
C GLU A 18 -1.42 -6.94 -12.20
N PRO A 19 -0.74 -8.08 -12.45
CA PRO A 19 -0.35 -8.51 -13.79
C PRO A 19 -1.52 -8.86 -14.71
N SER A 20 -2.73 -8.96 -14.16
CA SER A 20 -3.89 -9.42 -14.90
C SER A 20 -5.20 -8.93 -14.31
N PHE A 21 -6.20 -8.83 -15.15
CA PHE A 21 -7.58 -8.54 -14.79
C PHE A 21 -8.39 -9.83 -14.73
N TYR A 22 -8.96 -10.14 -13.55
CA TYR A 22 -9.88 -11.27 -13.39
C TYR A 22 -11.33 -10.80 -13.58
N TYR A 23 -12.07 -11.45 -14.48
CA TYR A 23 -13.45 -11.06 -14.81
C TYR A 23 -14.49 -12.14 -14.46
N GLY A 24 -14.12 -13.14 -13.66
CA GLY A 24 -15.04 -14.17 -13.18
C GLY A 24 -15.92 -13.75 -11.99
N PRO A 25 -16.55 -14.73 -11.31
CA PRO A 25 -17.33 -14.51 -10.09
C PRO A 25 -16.47 -14.02 -8.91
N SER A 26 -17.01 -13.20 -8.02
CA SER A 26 -16.28 -12.66 -6.86
C SER A 26 -16.13 -13.64 -5.69
N SER A 27 -16.89 -14.74 -5.67
CA SER A 27 -16.86 -15.75 -4.62
C SER A 27 -16.99 -17.16 -5.20
N HIS A 28 -16.60 -18.16 -4.42
CA HIS A 28 -16.65 -19.58 -4.80
C HIS A 28 -15.90 -19.89 -6.11
N ILE A 29 -14.74 -19.23 -6.28
CA ILE A 29 -13.91 -19.31 -7.47
C ILE A 29 -13.24 -20.69 -7.56
N SER A 30 -13.48 -21.42 -8.65
CA SER A 30 -12.74 -22.65 -8.91
C SER A 30 -11.32 -22.36 -9.44
N PRO A 31 -10.33 -23.25 -9.23
CA PRO A 31 -8.99 -23.08 -9.80
C PRO A 31 -8.97 -23.01 -11.34
N GLU A 32 -9.96 -23.60 -12.00
CA GLU A 32 -10.13 -23.50 -13.45
C GLU A 32 -10.66 -22.12 -13.85
N GLN A 33 -11.67 -21.60 -13.16
CA GLN A 33 -12.17 -20.24 -13.38
C GLN A 33 -11.09 -19.21 -13.12
N TRP A 34 -10.34 -19.34 -12.02
CA TRP A 34 -9.22 -18.45 -11.70
C TRP A 34 -8.18 -18.40 -12.82
N ARG A 35 -7.86 -19.53 -13.45
CA ARG A 35 -6.89 -19.57 -14.55
C ARG A 35 -7.46 -19.06 -15.87
N ASN A 36 -8.70 -19.40 -16.18
CA ASN A 36 -9.27 -19.17 -17.51
C ASN A 36 -9.98 -17.82 -17.67
N LEU A 37 -10.36 -17.17 -16.57
CA LEU A 37 -11.08 -15.89 -16.57
C LEU A 37 -10.17 -14.72 -16.19
N ARG A 38 -8.93 -14.75 -16.70
CA ARG A 38 -7.93 -13.67 -16.54
C ARG A 38 -7.43 -13.19 -17.88
N GLU A 39 -7.23 -11.89 -17.98
CA GLU A 39 -6.56 -11.26 -19.11
C GLU A 39 -5.31 -10.53 -18.64
N PRO A 40 -4.20 -10.57 -19.38
CA PRO A 40 -3.00 -9.83 -19.02
C PRO A 40 -3.27 -8.33 -19.04
N LEU A 41 -2.77 -7.62 -18.03
CA LEU A 41 -2.75 -6.16 -18.00
C LEU A 41 -1.41 -5.64 -18.50
N TYR A 42 -1.43 -4.45 -19.10
CA TYR A 42 -0.21 -3.70 -19.39
C TYR A 42 0.61 -3.58 -18.11
N GLN A 43 1.87 -4.03 -18.13
CA GLN A 43 2.75 -3.92 -16.98
C GLN A 43 3.59 -2.64 -17.11
N PRO A 44 3.49 -1.71 -16.14
CA PRO A 44 4.24 -0.47 -16.21
C PRO A 44 5.73 -0.78 -16.08
N ALA A 45 6.56 -0.08 -16.86
CA ALA A 45 8.02 -0.17 -16.76
C ALA A 45 8.54 0.60 -15.53
N ILE A 46 8.07 0.22 -14.34
CA ILE A 46 8.39 0.82 -13.04
C ILE A 46 8.95 -0.29 -12.13
N PRO A 47 10.02 -0.04 -11.35
CA PRO A 47 10.51 -1.02 -10.37
C PRO A 47 9.41 -1.57 -9.45
N GLY A 48 9.37 -2.88 -9.29
CA GLY A 48 8.39 -3.56 -8.43
C GLY A 48 7.09 -3.97 -9.14
N ALA A 49 6.80 -3.45 -10.34
CA ALA A 49 5.57 -3.77 -11.05
C ALA A 49 5.36 -5.28 -11.25
N GLU A 50 6.44 -6.04 -11.48
CA GLU A 50 6.40 -7.50 -11.60
C GLU A 50 5.95 -8.23 -10.32
N GLN A 51 6.00 -7.55 -9.17
CA GLN A 51 5.55 -8.03 -7.86
C GLN A 51 4.08 -7.62 -7.58
N GLY A 52 3.42 -6.97 -8.54
CA GLY A 52 2.01 -6.58 -8.47
C GLY A 52 1.74 -5.25 -7.78
N PHE A 53 2.78 -4.47 -7.44
CA PHE A 53 2.63 -3.14 -6.87
C PHE A 53 3.82 -2.24 -7.22
N VAL A 54 3.65 -0.92 -7.15
CA VAL A 54 4.73 0.06 -7.32
C VAL A 54 4.72 1.06 -6.18
N LEU A 55 5.90 1.48 -5.72
CA LEU A 55 5.99 2.52 -4.69
C LEU A 55 5.73 3.89 -5.31
N SER A 56 5.10 4.79 -4.56
CA SER A 56 4.83 6.14 -5.07
C SER A 56 6.13 6.90 -5.37
N ALA A 57 7.24 6.62 -4.65
CA ALA A 57 8.56 7.16 -4.98
C ALA A 57 9.06 6.72 -6.35
N ASP A 58 8.84 5.45 -6.72
CA ASP A 58 9.30 4.89 -8.01
C ASP A 58 8.42 5.32 -9.18
N CYS A 59 7.21 5.83 -8.91
CA CYS A 59 6.33 6.40 -9.93
C CYS A 59 6.80 7.77 -10.43
N VAL A 60 7.68 8.46 -9.70
CA VAL A 60 8.16 9.80 -10.08
C VAL A 60 8.96 9.74 -11.38
N GLY A 61 8.51 10.48 -12.39
CA GLY A 61 9.09 10.45 -13.74
C GLY A 61 8.60 9.28 -14.61
N HIS A 62 7.76 8.40 -14.05
CA HIS A 62 7.15 7.26 -14.73
C HIS A 62 5.62 7.29 -14.64
N GLU A 63 5.01 8.45 -14.37
CA GLU A 63 3.57 8.58 -14.12
C GLU A 63 2.74 8.09 -15.32
N GLU A 64 3.24 8.31 -16.54
CA GLU A 64 2.58 7.84 -17.77
C GLU A 64 2.56 6.31 -17.89
N GLU A 65 3.52 5.59 -17.31
CA GLU A 65 3.49 4.13 -17.27
C GLU A 65 2.36 3.64 -16.35
N LEU A 66 2.22 4.28 -15.18
CA LEU A 66 1.11 4.01 -14.26
C LEU A 66 -0.25 4.34 -14.91
N HIS A 67 -0.33 5.46 -15.64
CA HIS A 67 -1.54 5.81 -16.40
C HIS A 67 -1.92 4.74 -17.42
N ARG A 68 -0.96 4.23 -18.20
CA ARG A 68 -1.21 3.17 -19.19
C ARG A 68 -1.73 1.89 -18.55
N HIS A 69 -1.20 1.51 -17.39
CA HIS A 69 -1.68 0.37 -16.63
C HIS A 69 -3.17 0.52 -16.28
N TYR A 70 -3.55 1.61 -15.61
CA TYR A 70 -4.93 1.83 -15.19
C TYR A 70 -5.89 2.07 -16.36
N ARG A 71 -5.42 2.68 -17.45
CA ARG A 71 -6.21 2.82 -18.68
C ARG A 71 -6.53 1.46 -19.30
N ASP A 72 -5.56 0.55 -19.35
CA ASP A 72 -5.76 -0.82 -19.85
C ASP A 72 -6.72 -1.62 -18.96
N LEU A 73 -6.58 -1.48 -17.63
CA LEU A 73 -7.53 -2.04 -16.66
C LEU A 73 -8.96 -1.56 -16.91
N LEU A 74 -9.18 -0.24 -17.00
CA LEU A 74 -10.49 0.36 -17.23
C LEU A 74 -11.08 -0.10 -18.56
N ALA A 75 -10.27 -0.18 -19.62
CA ALA A 75 -10.70 -0.65 -20.92
C ALA A 75 -11.17 -2.11 -20.88
N LYS A 76 -10.41 -3.00 -20.23
CA LYS A 76 -10.79 -4.41 -20.08
C LYS A 76 -12.01 -4.59 -19.19
N ALA A 77 -12.11 -3.84 -18.09
CA ALA A 77 -13.29 -3.85 -17.23
C ALA A 77 -14.56 -3.45 -17.98
N ALA A 78 -14.49 -2.39 -18.78
CA ALA A 78 -15.59 -1.94 -19.63
C ALA A 78 -15.98 -3.00 -20.68
N GLN A 79 -15.01 -3.62 -21.36
CA GLN A 79 -15.25 -4.70 -22.33
C GLN A 79 -15.94 -5.92 -21.70
N ARG A 80 -15.70 -6.17 -20.41
CA ARG A 80 -16.31 -7.28 -19.66
C ARG A 80 -17.55 -6.89 -18.87
N GLY A 81 -18.01 -5.64 -18.97
CA GLY A 81 -19.18 -5.14 -18.24
C GLY A 81 -19.00 -5.20 -16.72
N LYS A 82 -17.76 -5.06 -16.23
CA LYS A 82 -17.44 -5.11 -14.80
C LYS A 82 -17.37 -3.70 -14.23
N ASN A 83 -18.05 -3.50 -13.09
CA ASN A 83 -17.80 -2.34 -12.24
C ASN A 83 -16.56 -2.62 -11.40
N ILE A 84 -15.55 -1.75 -11.51
CA ILE A 84 -14.25 -1.92 -10.84
C ILE A 84 -13.96 -0.85 -9.79
N ALA A 85 -14.92 0.05 -9.51
CA ALA A 85 -14.72 1.14 -8.56
C ALA A 85 -14.31 0.66 -7.15
N ASP A 86 -14.81 -0.51 -6.73
CA ASP A 86 -14.55 -1.11 -5.42
C ASP A 86 -13.84 -2.47 -5.57
N THR A 87 -12.77 -2.48 -6.37
CA THR A 87 -11.96 -3.69 -6.56
C THR A 87 -10.53 -3.45 -6.14
N ILE A 88 -9.82 -4.57 -5.88
CA ILE A 88 -8.43 -4.60 -5.44
C ILE A 88 -7.46 -3.83 -6.34
N HIS A 89 -7.85 -3.60 -7.59
CA HIS A 89 -7.00 -2.96 -8.59
C HIS A 89 -6.72 -1.49 -8.30
N PHE A 90 -7.57 -0.81 -7.53
CA PHE A 90 -7.33 0.58 -7.12
C PHE A 90 -6.88 0.69 -5.67
N TRP A 91 -6.55 -0.44 -5.04
CA TRP A 91 -6.03 -0.40 -3.69
C TRP A 91 -4.67 0.28 -3.65
N ASN A 92 -4.43 0.96 -2.56
CA ASN A 92 -3.11 1.43 -2.19
C ASN A 92 -2.92 1.25 -0.68
N ARG A 93 -1.68 0.96 -0.28
CA ARG A 93 -1.37 0.60 1.10
C ARG A 93 -0.13 1.32 1.60
N PRO A 94 -0.11 1.76 2.86
CA PRO A 94 1.12 2.22 3.49
C PRO A 94 2.12 1.06 3.59
N VAL A 95 3.39 1.40 3.40
CA VAL A 95 4.50 0.47 3.55
C VAL A 95 5.62 1.08 4.38
N VAL A 96 6.27 0.24 5.17
CA VAL A 96 7.53 0.56 5.85
C VAL A 96 8.58 -0.41 5.30
N HIS A 97 9.68 0.12 4.80
CA HIS A 97 10.72 -0.69 4.19
C HIS A 97 12.11 -0.17 4.54
N ALA A 98 13.11 -1.03 4.36
CA ALA A 98 14.53 -0.72 4.50
C ALA A 98 15.27 -1.23 3.25
N PRO A 99 16.55 -0.86 3.05
CA PRO A 99 17.33 -1.39 1.93
C PRO A 99 17.30 -2.92 1.91
N GLY A 100 16.75 -3.50 0.83
CA GLY A 100 16.67 -4.94 0.64
C GLY A 100 15.57 -5.68 1.43
N SER A 101 14.69 -4.98 2.15
CA SER A 101 13.63 -5.63 2.95
C SER A 101 12.37 -4.78 3.08
N PHE A 102 11.20 -5.40 2.85
CA PHE A 102 9.92 -4.85 3.31
C PHE A 102 9.72 -5.23 4.77
N LEU A 103 9.60 -4.23 5.63
CA LEU A 103 9.43 -4.43 7.08
C LEU A 103 7.96 -4.58 7.43
N LEU A 104 7.10 -3.85 6.71
CA LEU A 104 5.66 -3.85 6.91
C LEU A 104 4.93 -3.46 5.63
N SER A 105 3.84 -4.15 5.36
CA SER A 105 2.78 -3.73 4.45
C SER A 105 1.46 -4.03 5.14
N PHE A 106 0.49 -3.12 5.07
CA PHE A 106 -0.83 -3.32 5.67
C PHE A 106 -1.76 -3.94 4.61
N PRO A 107 -1.97 -5.27 4.60
CA PRO A 107 -2.78 -5.92 3.57
C PRO A 107 -4.28 -5.62 3.70
N TRP A 108 -4.71 -5.03 4.81
CA TRP A 108 -6.10 -4.62 5.07
C TRP A 108 -6.36 -3.13 4.80
N HIS A 109 -5.31 -2.34 4.51
CA HIS A 109 -5.50 -0.94 4.10
C HIS A 109 -5.65 -0.87 2.59
N ASP A 110 -6.87 -0.58 2.17
CA ASP A 110 -7.28 -0.63 0.76
C ASP A 110 -7.27 0.75 0.12
N ARG A 111 -7.30 1.83 0.92
CA ARG A 111 -7.50 3.19 0.43
C ARG A 111 -6.49 4.18 0.99
N PHE A 112 -6.33 5.30 0.28
CA PHE A 112 -5.35 6.30 0.69
C PHE A 112 -5.76 7.00 1.98
N SER A 113 -7.05 7.14 2.31
CA SER A 113 -7.45 7.72 3.59
C SER A 113 -6.95 6.92 4.81
N GLU A 114 -6.95 5.59 4.72
CA GLU A 114 -6.38 4.70 5.76
C GLU A 114 -4.85 4.81 5.80
N GLY A 115 -4.20 4.74 4.63
CA GLY A 115 -2.75 4.90 4.53
C GLY A 115 -2.26 6.28 5.00
N ARG A 116 -3.02 7.33 4.71
CA ARG A 116 -2.79 8.70 5.15
C ARG A 116 -2.83 8.79 6.67
N ALA A 117 -3.83 8.20 7.32
CA ALA A 117 -3.94 8.22 8.78
C ALA A 117 -2.71 7.60 9.46
N PHE A 118 -2.20 6.48 8.92
CA PHE A 118 -0.94 5.90 9.38
C PHE A 118 0.24 6.87 9.18
N ILE A 119 0.43 7.40 7.98
CA ILE A 119 1.57 8.28 7.67
C ILE A 119 1.52 9.57 8.50
N GLU A 120 0.35 10.17 8.70
CA GLU A 120 0.15 11.37 9.52
C GLU A 120 0.43 11.11 11.01
N SER A 121 0.15 9.91 11.52
CA SER A 121 0.43 9.53 12.91
C SER A 121 1.90 9.70 13.30
N LEU A 122 2.82 9.52 12.32
CA LEU A 122 4.26 9.67 12.48
C LEU A 122 4.68 11.12 12.77
N THR A 123 3.78 12.10 12.69
CA THR A 123 4.06 13.51 13.00
C THR A 123 3.88 13.87 14.47
N ALA A 124 3.23 13.01 15.27
CA ALA A 124 2.79 13.34 16.63
C ALA A 124 3.93 13.80 17.56
N GLY A 125 5.13 13.20 17.43
CA GLY A 125 6.33 13.61 18.13
C GLY A 125 6.33 13.44 19.65
N MET A 126 5.25 12.91 20.23
CA MET A 126 5.10 12.67 21.65
C MET A 126 5.47 11.22 22.00
N PRO A 127 6.22 10.96 23.08
CA PRO A 127 6.44 9.60 23.57
C PRO A 127 5.12 8.89 23.89
N GLY A 128 5.05 7.60 23.60
CA GLY A 128 3.86 6.77 23.80
C GLY A 128 3.42 6.07 22.52
N GLU A 129 2.12 5.81 22.42
CA GLU A 129 1.50 5.24 21.23
C GLU A 129 1.56 6.26 20.07
N VAL A 130 2.07 5.81 18.94
CA VAL A 130 2.08 6.57 17.68
C VAL A 130 0.93 6.08 16.81
N PHE A 131 0.79 4.77 16.68
CA PHE A 131 -0.27 4.14 15.92
C PHE A 131 -0.51 2.73 16.45
N SER A 132 -1.76 2.32 16.57
CA SER A 132 -2.12 0.93 16.87
C SER A 132 -3.36 0.56 16.08
N ASP A 133 -3.34 -0.65 15.52
CA ASP A 133 -4.43 -1.17 14.72
C ASP A 133 -4.59 -2.67 14.97
N TYR A 134 -5.83 -3.15 14.94
CA TYR A 134 -6.17 -4.57 15.06
C TYR A 134 -7.24 -4.91 14.05
N GLU A 135 -6.85 -5.63 13.00
CA GLU A 135 -7.75 -5.98 11.92
C GLU A 135 -7.43 -7.36 11.35
N GLN A 136 -8.48 -8.13 11.07
CA GLN A 136 -8.39 -9.47 10.45
C GLN A 136 -7.45 -10.45 11.17
N GLY A 137 -7.36 -10.35 12.50
CA GLY A 137 -6.48 -11.21 13.32
C GLY A 137 -5.03 -10.76 13.35
N TRP A 138 -4.70 -9.61 12.75
CA TRP A 138 -3.38 -8.98 12.81
C TRP A 138 -3.40 -7.79 13.76
N PHE A 139 -2.44 -7.74 14.68
CA PHE A 139 -2.23 -6.62 15.59
C PHE A 139 -0.96 -5.88 15.20
N PHE A 140 -1.07 -4.55 15.08
CA PHE A 140 0.03 -3.65 14.82
C PHE A 140 0.13 -2.61 15.94
N ASP A 141 1.34 -2.41 16.47
CA ASP A 141 1.65 -1.42 17.50
C ASP A 141 2.94 -0.70 17.16
N LEU A 142 2.85 0.63 17.07
CA LEU A 142 3.97 1.52 16.85
C LEU A 142 4.05 2.50 18.02
N ARG A 143 5.19 2.52 18.71
CA ARG A 143 5.42 3.38 19.87
C ARG A 143 6.67 4.22 19.72
N LEU A 144 6.63 5.45 20.20
CA LEU A 144 7.79 6.35 20.29
C LEU A 144 8.31 6.36 21.72
N HIS A 145 9.60 6.05 21.89
CA HIS A 145 10.28 6.15 23.16
C HIS A 145 11.76 6.52 22.94
N ASP A 146 12.26 7.52 23.67
CA ASP A 146 13.65 8.00 23.61
C ASP A 146 14.19 8.22 22.18
N GLY A 147 13.35 8.82 21.31
CA GLY A 147 13.72 9.13 19.93
C GLY A 147 13.76 7.93 18.97
N MET A 148 13.32 6.75 19.45
CA MET A 148 13.21 5.53 18.67
C MET A 148 11.74 5.15 18.49
N LEU A 149 11.37 4.75 17.28
CA LEU A 149 10.14 4.04 17.01
C LEU A 149 10.34 2.56 17.28
N TYR A 150 9.40 1.95 17.96
CA TYR A 150 9.31 0.52 18.24
C TYR A 150 8.09 -0.01 17.52
N LEU A 151 8.34 -0.90 16.56
CA LEU A 151 7.32 -1.52 15.73
C LEU A 151 7.14 -2.96 16.16
N ARG A 152 5.90 -3.36 16.42
CA ARG A 152 5.54 -4.75 16.65
C ARG A 152 4.32 -5.11 15.82
N ASP A 153 4.41 -6.23 15.10
CA ASP A 153 3.29 -6.87 14.41
C ASP A 153 3.14 -8.32 14.89
N ASP A 154 1.94 -8.64 15.34
CA ASP A 154 1.59 -9.92 15.94
C ASP A 154 0.35 -10.51 15.24
N ASP A 155 0.27 -11.85 15.20
CA ASP A 155 -0.98 -12.59 15.10
C ASP A 155 -1.33 -13.04 16.53
N PRO A 156 -2.16 -12.27 17.27
CA PRO A 156 -2.58 -12.65 18.62
C PRO A 156 -3.45 -13.91 18.65
N ASP A 157 -4.11 -14.28 17.56
CA ASP A 157 -4.96 -15.47 17.49
C ASP A 157 -4.10 -16.74 17.47
N GLU A 158 -2.95 -16.69 16.79
CA GLU A 158 -1.92 -17.75 16.77
C GLU A 158 -0.82 -17.56 17.83
N GLY A 159 -0.81 -16.42 18.55
CA GLY A 159 0.20 -16.08 19.54
C GLY A 159 1.61 -15.88 18.95
N LYS A 160 1.70 -15.43 17.70
CA LYS A 160 2.95 -15.30 16.94
C LYS A 160 3.32 -13.84 16.75
N THR A 161 4.55 -13.46 17.08
CA THR A 161 5.14 -12.17 16.69
C THR A 161 5.91 -12.34 15.39
N PHE A 162 5.61 -11.55 14.37
CA PHE A 162 6.33 -11.57 13.09
C PHE A 162 7.56 -10.68 13.14
N HIS A 163 7.40 -9.42 13.57
CA HIS A 163 8.49 -8.49 13.77
C HIS A 163 8.38 -7.75 15.10
N ASN A 164 9.55 -7.41 15.63
CA ASN A 164 9.71 -6.57 16.81
C ASN A 164 10.96 -5.72 16.58
N LEU A 165 10.77 -4.58 15.91
CA LEU A 165 11.83 -3.76 15.35
C LEU A 165 11.96 -2.44 16.11
N ARG A 166 13.12 -1.82 15.99
CA ARG A 166 13.32 -0.43 16.43
C ARG A 166 14.15 0.36 15.43
N PHE A 167 13.78 1.63 15.23
CA PHE A 167 14.48 2.52 14.28
C PHE A 167 14.37 3.97 14.70
N ALA A 168 15.26 4.82 14.19
CA ALA A 168 15.31 6.23 14.57
C ALA A 168 14.06 6.99 14.09
N TYR A 169 13.45 7.76 14.98
CA TYR A 169 12.22 8.51 14.69
C TYR A 169 12.44 9.68 13.73
N ALA A 170 13.48 10.48 13.98
CA ALA A 170 13.69 11.75 13.26
C ALA A 170 13.81 11.57 11.72
N PRO A 171 14.56 10.57 11.20
CA PRO A 171 14.61 10.32 9.75
C PRO A 171 13.27 9.87 9.15
N VAL A 172 12.44 9.15 9.90
CA VAL A 172 11.11 8.72 9.44
C VAL A 172 10.16 9.90 9.40
N ARG A 173 10.10 10.69 10.48
CA ARG A 173 9.28 11.90 10.57
C ARG A 173 9.58 12.88 9.42
N ALA A 174 10.86 13.04 9.07
CA ALA A 174 11.28 13.93 7.99
C ALA A 174 10.75 13.54 6.60
N GLN A 175 10.27 12.31 6.41
CA GLN A 175 9.73 11.84 5.13
C GLN A 175 8.25 12.19 4.95
N VAL A 176 7.50 12.36 6.05
CA VAL A 176 6.03 12.38 6.06
C VAL A 176 5.44 13.39 5.07
N GLU A 177 5.82 14.66 5.15
CA GLU A 177 5.28 15.72 4.29
C GLU A 177 5.56 15.45 2.81
N THR A 178 6.76 14.95 2.50
CA THR A 178 7.16 14.64 1.13
C THR A 178 6.39 13.45 0.56
N VAL A 179 6.16 12.41 1.36
CA VAL A 179 5.38 11.23 0.96
C VAL A 179 3.93 11.62 0.71
N LEU A 180 3.28 12.30 1.65
CA LEU A 180 1.88 12.72 1.51
C LEU A 180 1.69 13.60 0.27
N ALA A 181 2.49 14.65 0.12
CA ALA A 181 2.38 15.56 -1.02
C ALA A 181 2.64 14.87 -2.37
N ARG A 182 3.53 13.87 -2.41
CA ARG A 182 3.79 13.08 -3.61
C ARG A 182 2.59 12.21 -3.97
N VAL A 183 2.04 11.49 -3.00
CA VAL A 183 0.92 10.57 -3.20
C VAL A 183 -0.34 11.33 -3.59
N GLU A 184 -0.66 12.42 -2.88
CA GLU A 184 -1.80 13.29 -3.20
C GLU A 184 -1.72 13.82 -4.63
N ARG A 185 -0.53 14.24 -5.08
CA ARG A 185 -0.31 14.71 -6.46
C ARG A 185 -0.49 13.60 -7.48
N LEU A 186 0.00 12.40 -7.20
CA LEU A 186 -0.12 11.25 -8.08
C LEU A 186 -1.60 10.86 -8.23
N ILE A 187 -2.33 10.75 -7.12
CA ILE A 187 -3.77 10.45 -7.11
C ILE A 187 -4.56 11.54 -7.85
N ALA A 188 -4.29 12.82 -7.58
CA ALA A 188 -4.97 13.91 -8.27
C ALA A 188 -4.77 13.84 -9.80
N ARG A 189 -3.54 13.58 -10.26
CA ARG A 189 -3.25 13.44 -11.69
C ARG A 189 -3.97 12.24 -12.32
N LEU A 190 -4.00 11.10 -11.63
CA LEU A 190 -4.74 9.92 -12.07
C LEU A 190 -6.25 10.22 -12.13
N ALA A 191 -6.78 10.86 -11.10
CA ALA A 191 -8.20 11.22 -11.02
C ALA A 191 -8.62 12.18 -12.14
N ASP A 192 -7.80 13.18 -12.44
CA ASP A 192 -8.01 14.11 -13.56
C ASP A 192 -8.04 13.38 -14.91
N GLU A 193 -7.10 12.44 -15.13
CA GLU A 193 -7.00 11.66 -16.36
C GLU A 193 -8.22 10.76 -16.58
N PHE A 194 -8.74 10.12 -15.52
CA PHE A 194 -9.86 9.18 -15.63
C PHE A 194 -11.23 9.80 -15.33
N GLY A 195 -11.26 11.08 -14.94
CA GLY A 195 -12.47 11.81 -14.57
C GLY A 195 -13.12 11.35 -13.26
N ARG A 196 -12.39 10.57 -12.44
CA ARG A 196 -12.85 10.03 -11.16
C ARG A 196 -11.67 9.63 -10.28
N ASP A 197 -11.77 9.92 -9.00
CA ASP A 197 -10.89 9.38 -7.97
C ASP A 197 -11.31 7.94 -7.59
N TYR A 198 -10.38 7.00 -7.78
CA TYR A 198 -10.55 5.59 -7.40
C TYR A 198 -9.72 5.18 -6.18
N TRP A 199 -8.85 6.05 -5.65
CA TRP A 199 -7.81 5.66 -4.69
C TRP A 199 -8.01 6.24 -3.29
N THR A 200 -8.75 7.34 -3.17
CA THR A 200 -8.85 8.07 -1.89
C THR A 200 -9.81 7.45 -0.89
N ASP A 201 -11.08 7.23 -1.26
CA ASP A 201 -12.13 6.76 -0.35
C ASP A 201 -12.98 5.64 -0.97
N GLY A 202 -13.66 4.87 -0.10
CA GLY A 202 -14.76 3.99 -0.49
C GLY A 202 -15.99 4.79 -0.89
N ASN A 203 -16.65 4.37 -1.96
CA ASN A 203 -17.67 5.16 -2.64
C ASN A 203 -19.08 5.01 -2.04
#